data_AF-A0A2H6FSG9-F1
#
_entry.id   AF-A0A2H6FSG9-F1
#
_cell.length_a   1.000
_cell.length_b   1.000
_cell.length_c   1.000
_cell.angle_alpha   90.00
_cell.angle_beta   90.00
_cell.angle_gamma   90.00
#
_symmetry.space_group_name_H-M   'P 1'
#
loop_
_entity.id
_entity.type
_entity.pdbx_description
1 polymer ?
#
loop_
_entity_poly.entity_id
_entity_poly.type
_entity_poly.pdbx_seq_one_letter_code
_entity_poly.pdbx_strand_id
1 'polypeptide(L)' 'MEKEEIIKALGECNYIMAQAAKKLGITERMIGYKVRKYKIRIKKWDS' A
#
# COMPACT_ATOMS: atom_id res chain seq x y z
N MET A 1 -2.12 12.01 7.15
CA MET A 1 -3.37 11.50 6.59
C MET A 1 -3.13 10.51 5.44
N GLU A 2 -2.98 10.90 4.17
CA GLU A 2 -2.96 9.91 3.05
C GLU A 2 -1.91 8.79 3.20
N LYS A 3 -0.66 9.13 3.58
CA LYS A 3 0.39 8.13 3.80
C LYS A 3 0.03 7.14 4.92
N GLU A 4 -0.57 7.61 6.00
CA GLU A 4 -0.94 6.78 7.15
C GLU A 4 -2.09 5.85 6.82
N GLU A 5 -3.08 6.32 6.06
CA GLU A 5 -4.18 5.48 5.57
C GLU A 5 -3.66 4.34 4.69
N ILE A 6 -2.67 4.62 3.83
CA ILE A 6 -2.03 3.59 3.01
C ILE A 6 -1.27 2.59 3.88
N ILE A 7 -0.50 3.06 4.87
CA ILE A 7 0.22 2.17 5.79
C ILE A 7 -0.75 1.31 6.60
N LYS A 8 -1.84 1.90 7.10
CA LYS A 8 -2.88 1.20 7.85
C LYS A 8 -3.58 0.16 7.00
N ALA A 9 -4.02 0.52 5.79
CA ALA A 9 -4.65 -0.42 4.86
C ALA A 9 -3.70 -1.55 4.44
N LEU A 10 -2.41 -1.24 4.21
CA LEU A 10 -1.40 -2.27 3.96
C LEU A 10 -1.25 -3.20 5.16
N GLY A 11 -1.15 -2.67 6.39
CA GLY A 11 -1.03 -3.48 7.61
C GLY A 11 -2.24 -4.39 7.83
N GLU A 12 -3.45 -3.86 7.67
CA GLU A 12 -4.71 -4.61 7.82
C GLU A 12 -4.89 -5.68 6.72
N CYS A 13 -4.23 -5.53 5.57
CA CYS A 13 -4.29 -6.44 4.45
C CYS A 13 -3.03 -7.32 4.31
N ASN A 14 -2.28 -7.56 5.38
CA ASN A 14 -1.05 -8.38 5.37
C ASN A 14 -0.03 -7.94 4.29
N TYR A 15 0.02 -6.63 4.03
CA TYR A 15 0.84 -5.98 2.99
C TYR A 15 0.55 -6.47 1.56
N ILE A 16 -0.63 -7.04 1.31
CA ILE A 16 -1.10 -7.42 -0.03
C ILE A 16 -1.67 -6.17 -0.71
N MET A 17 -0.93 -5.62 -1.68
CA MET A 17 -1.31 -4.40 -2.39
C MET A 17 -2.68 -4.50 -3.06
N ALA A 18 -3.02 -5.64 -3.64
CA ALA A 18 -4.33 -5.89 -4.25
C ALA A 18 -5.49 -5.67 -3.28
N GLN A 19 -5.34 -6.19 -2.06
CA GLN A 19 -6.36 -6.09 -1.01
C GLN A 19 -6.40 -4.68 -0.42
N ALA A 20 -5.25 -4.07 -0.17
CA ALA A 20 -5.17 -2.69 0.31
C ALA A 20 -5.75 -1.69 -0.73
N ALA A 21 -5.51 -1.91 -2.02
CA ALA A 21 -6.08 -1.09 -3.10
C ALA A 21 -7.61 -1.21 -3.14
N LYS A 22 -8.15 -2.43 -3.07
CA LYS A 22 -9.60 -2.67 -2.96
C LYS A 22 -10.19 -1.98 -1.73
N LYS A 23 -9.52 -2.06 -0.57
CA LYS A 23 -9.97 -1.42 0.68
C LYS A 23 -9.99 0.11 0.59
N LEU A 24 -9.01 0.69 -0.09
CA LEU A 24 -8.90 2.14 -0.32
C LEU A 24 -9.74 2.64 -1.51
N GLY A 25 -10.45 1.76 -2.23
CA GLY A 25 -11.25 2.12 -3.39
C GLY A 25 -10.43 2.64 -4.58
N ILE A 26 -9.17 2.20 -4.71
CA ILE A 26 -8.25 2.61 -5.78
C ILE A 26 -7.74 1.40 -6.57
N THR A 27 -7.07 1.68 -7.70
CA THR A 27 -6.43 0.63 -8.48
C THR A 27 -5.09 0.19 -7.87
N GLU A 28 -4.68 -1.04 -8.17
CA GLU A 28 -3.37 -1.57 -7.76
C GLU A 28 -2.20 -0.72 -8.29
N ARG A 29 -2.36 -0.14 -9.48
CA ARG A 29 -1.36 0.78 -10.05
C ARG A 29 -1.20 2.04 -9.20
N MET A 30 -2.33 2.58 -8.71
CA MET A 30 -2.35 3.78 -7.89
C MET A 30 -1.70 3.53 -6.53
N ILE A 31 -2.02 2.40 -5.87
CA ILE A 31 -1.37 2.09 -4.59
C ILE A 31 0.14 1.87 -4.78
N GLY A 32 0.56 1.20 -5.86
CA GLY A 32 1.97 1.02 -6.20
C GLY A 32 2.70 2.35 -6.40
N TYR A 33 2.08 3.30 -7.11
CA TYR A 33 2.62 4.66 -7.25
C TYR A 33 2.77 5.35 -5.88
N LYS A 34 1.75 5.31 -5.03
CA LYS A 34 1.80 5.98 -3.71
C LYS A 34 2.81 5.32 -2.77
N VAL A 35 2.95 3.99 -2.80
CA VAL A 35 3.98 3.25 -2.06
C VAL A 35 5.38 3.72 -2.45
N ARG A 36 5.65 3.87 -3.75
CA ARG A 36 6.94 4.39 -4.25
C ARG A 36 7.13 5.87 -3.89
N LYS A 37 6.11 6.70 -4.10
CA LYS A 37 6.09 8.13 -3.76
C LYS A 37 6.43 8.36 -2.28
N TYR A 38 5.85 7.57 -1.39
CA TYR A 38 6.04 7.68 0.06
C TYR A 38 7.17 6.82 0.62
N LYS A 39 7.93 6.14 -0.25
CA LYS A 39 9.03 5.24 0.11
C LYS A 39 8.64 4.26 1.23
N ILE A 40 7.43 3.70 1.16
CA ILE A 40 6.94 2.73 2.14
C ILE A 40 7.71 1.42 1.91
N ARG A 41 8.58 1.04 2.85
CA ARG A 41 9.37 -0.19 2.77
C ARG A 41 8.50 -1.38 3.16
N ILE A 42 8.18 -2.23 2.19
CA ILE A 42 7.49 -3.50 2.41
C ILE A 42 8.56 -4.59 2.32
N LYS A 43 8.87 -5.27 3.44
CA LYS A 43 9.98 -6.26 3.53
C LYS A 43 9.94 -7.33 2.43
N LYS A 44 8.77 -7.67 1.90
CA LYS A 44 8.59 -8.68 0.84
C LYS A 44 9.22 -8.31 -0.51
N TRP A 45 9.60 -7.04 -0.72
CA TRP A 45 10.18 -6.52 -1.97
C TRP A 45 11.69 -6.28 -1.89
N ASP A 46 12.30 -6.37 -0.71
CA ASP A 46 13.72 -6.11 -0.46
C ASP A 46 14.53 -7.45 -0.48
N SER A 47 13.94 -8.54 -0.99
CA SER A 47 14.52 -9.90 -1.05
C SER A 47 14.57 -10.44 -2.47
#